data_AF-A0AAW2MQW3-F1
#
_entry.id   AF-A0AAW2MQW3-F1
#
_cell.length_a   1.000
_cell.length_b   1.000
_cell.length_c   1.000
_cell.angle_alpha   90.00
_cell.angle_beta   90.00
_cell.angle_gamma   90.00
#
_symmetry.space_group_name_H-M   'P 1'
#
loop_
_entity.id
_entity.type
_entity.pdbx_description
1 polymer ?
#
loop_
_entity_poly.entity_id
_entity_poly.type
_entity_poly.pdbx_seq_one_letter_code
_entity_poly.pdbx_strand_id
1 'polypeptide(L)'
;MFVGSVLIGGSVKALISMGSLCSLQVLSSLIKAIKSPLVDEMESCGGILKIVSHLSSEDMETRAMAMECVMETGYFGRKEAVESMINGGLIKRLVELQRAEVGVATERKHAFANCVARFAAQLEEGEGLRQREKRAFKQQILSKVREACASDAESATIVAQVLWGSSA
;
A
#
# COMPACT_ATOMS: atom_id res chain seq x y z
N MET A 1 6.17 30.74 -8.96
CA MET A 1 4.92 29.96 -8.84
C MET A 1 4.87 29.00 -10.01
N PHE A 2 4.99 27.69 -9.76
CA PHE A 2 4.99 26.68 -10.82
C PHE A 2 3.56 26.41 -11.28
N VAL A 3 3.21 26.79 -12.51
CA VAL A 3 1.90 26.49 -13.12
C VAL A 3 1.73 24.98 -13.36
N GLY A 4 2.84 24.22 -13.40
CA GLY A 4 2.84 22.76 -13.58
C GLY A 4 2.25 21.97 -12.42
N SER A 5 2.38 22.41 -11.17
CA SER A 5 1.87 21.64 -10.02
C SER A 5 0.33 21.60 -9.97
N VAL A 6 -0.34 22.69 -10.36
CA VAL A 6 -1.81 22.78 -10.32
C VAL A 6 -2.48 21.88 -11.38
N LEU A 7 -1.86 21.74 -12.57
CA LEU A 7 -2.38 20.88 -13.64
C LEU A 7 -2.17 19.38 -13.35
N ILE A 8 -1.04 19.05 -12.72
CA ILE A 8 -0.75 17.67 -12.31
C ILE A 8 -1.74 17.23 -11.22
N GLY A 9 -2.02 18.07 -10.22
CA GLY A 9 -2.99 17.76 -9.16
C GLY A 9 -4.39 17.43 -9.66
N GLY A 10 -4.91 18.22 -10.63
CA GLY A 10 -6.22 17.96 -11.24
C GLY A 10 -6.29 16.62 -11.97
N SER A 11 -5.22 16.28 -12.70
CA SER A 11 -5.12 15.05 -13.49
C SER A 11 -4.98 13.82 -12.61
N VAL A 12 -4.15 13.90 -11.56
CA VAL A 12 -3.98 12.84 -10.55
C VAL A 12 -5.29 12.59 -9.81
N LYS A 13 -5.98 13.65 -9.39
CA LYS A 13 -7.29 13.54 -8.73
C LYS A 13 -8.33 12.89 -9.63
N ALA A 14 -8.34 13.18 -10.93
CA ALA A 14 -9.23 12.56 -11.90
C ALA A 14 -8.94 11.06 -12.04
N LEU A 15 -7.66 10.69 -12.26
CA LEU A 15 -7.24 9.28 -12.37
C LEU A 15 -7.64 8.47 -11.13
N ILE A 16 -7.36 8.99 -9.94
CA ILE A 16 -7.70 8.29 -8.69
C ILE A 16 -9.22 8.19 -8.50
N SER A 17 -9.99 9.17 -8.98
CA SER A 17 -11.45 9.14 -8.86
C SER A 17 -12.11 8.21 -9.88
N MET A 18 -11.46 7.91 -11.00
CA MET A 18 -11.95 6.92 -11.98
C MET A 18 -11.92 5.50 -11.43
N GLY A 19 -10.90 5.16 -10.63
CA GLY A 19 -10.84 3.89 -9.88
C GLY A 19 -10.88 2.62 -10.75
N SER A 20 -10.64 2.76 -12.06
CA SER A 20 -10.61 1.66 -13.01
C SER A 20 -9.21 1.05 -13.11
N LEU A 21 -9.12 -0.19 -13.56
CA LEU A 21 -7.84 -0.89 -13.78
C LEU A 21 -6.83 -0.04 -14.55
N CYS A 22 -7.22 0.50 -15.71
CA CYS A 22 -6.34 1.33 -16.54
C CYS A 22 -5.90 2.61 -15.83
N SER A 23 -6.78 3.23 -15.02
CA SER A 23 -6.41 4.43 -14.27
C SER A 23 -5.36 4.15 -13.19
N LEU A 24 -5.46 3.00 -12.50
CA LEU A 24 -4.48 2.56 -11.51
C LEU A 24 -3.15 2.16 -12.16
N GLN A 25 -3.18 1.53 -13.34
CA GLN A 25 -1.97 1.21 -14.11
C GLN A 25 -1.20 2.47 -14.54
N VAL A 26 -1.92 3.48 -15.03
CA VAL A 26 -1.33 4.79 -15.36
C VAL A 26 -0.76 5.42 -14.11
N LEU A 27 -1.49 5.38 -12.99
CA LEU A 27 -1.02 5.94 -11.72
C LEU A 27 0.26 5.26 -11.24
N SER A 28 0.33 3.93 -11.26
CA SER A 28 1.53 3.17 -10.88
C SER A 28 2.74 3.55 -11.74
N SER A 29 2.53 3.63 -13.05
CA SER A 29 3.58 4.07 -13.98
C SER A 29 4.08 5.48 -13.67
N LEU A 30 3.17 6.40 -13.33
CA LEU A 30 3.51 7.77 -12.93
C LEU A 30 4.24 7.81 -11.58
N ILE A 31 3.85 6.99 -10.59
CA ILE A 31 4.53 6.92 -9.29
C ILE A 31 5.98 6.47 -9.50
N LYS A 32 6.22 5.44 -10.30
CA LYS A 32 7.58 5.00 -10.63
C LYS A 32 8.40 6.08 -11.35
N ALA A 33 7.79 6.81 -12.27
CA ALA A 33 8.48 7.82 -13.07
C ALA A 33 8.79 9.11 -12.30
N ILE A 34 7.84 9.60 -11.50
CA ILE A 34 7.91 10.89 -10.83
C ILE A 34 8.39 10.75 -9.37
N LYS A 35 8.16 9.58 -8.74
CA LYS A 35 8.53 9.25 -7.35
C LYS A 35 7.82 10.13 -6.31
N SER A 36 8.52 10.53 -5.24
CA SER A 36 7.94 11.22 -4.09
C SER A 36 7.09 12.45 -4.43
N PRO A 37 7.47 13.35 -5.37
CA PRO A 37 6.64 14.49 -5.76
C PRO A 37 5.21 14.12 -6.18
N LEU A 38 5.03 12.98 -6.86
CA LEU A 38 3.69 12.53 -7.22
C LEU A 38 2.94 11.99 -6.00
N VAL A 39 3.63 11.21 -5.15
CA VAL A 39 3.04 10.67 -3.92
C VAL A 39 2.57 11.79 -2.99
N ASP A 40 3.30 12.90 -2.92
CA ASP A 40 2.90 14.08 -2.14
C ASP A 40 1.64 14.73 -2.70
N GLU A 41 1.52 14.84 -4.02
CA GLU A 41 0.32 15.36 -4.67
C GLU A 41 -0.88 14.41 -4.47
N MET A 42 -0.62 13.10 -4.46
CA MET A 42 -1.63 12.11 -4.12
C MET A 42 -2.08 12.22 -2.66
N GLU A 43 -1.18 12.53 -1.73
CA GLU A 43 -1.49 12.77 -0.33
C GLU A 43 -2.34 14.04 -0.17
N SER A 44 -1.92 15.15 -0.79
CA SER A 44 -2.58 16.46 -0.69
C SER A 44 -4.02 16.45 -1.21
N CYS A 45 -4.33 15.59 -2.17
CA CYS A 45 -5.69 15.41 -2.70
C CYS A 45 -6.49 14.27 -2.05
N GLY A 46 -5.95 13.62 -1.01
CA GLY A 46 -6.58 12.48 -0.33
C GLY A 46 -6.65 11.21 -1.18
N GLY A 47 -5.88 11.16 -2.27
CA GLY A 47 -5.87 10.09 -3.23
C GLY A 47 -5.30 8.76 -2.70
N ILE A 48 -4.36 8.82 -1.76
CA ILE A 48 -3.79 7.65 -1.10
C ILE A 48 -4.88 6.78 -0.44
N LEU A 49 -5.79 7.40 0.31
CA LEU A 49 -6.87 6.67 1.00
C LEU A 49 -7.86 6.04 0.01
N LYS A 50 -8.09 6.68 -1.15
CA LYS A 50 -8.91 6.11 -2.22
C LYS A 50 -8.27 4.85 -2.81
N ILE A 51 -6.95 4.85 -3.04
CA ILE A 51 -6.23 3.64 -3.50
C ILE A 51 -6.34 2.52 -2.47
N VAL A 52 -6.17 2.84 -1.18
CA VAL A 52 -6.37 1.87 -0.09
C VAL A 52 -7.80 1.32 -0.09
N SER A 53 -8.81 2.12 -0.45
CA SER A 53 -10.19 1.63 -0.57
C SER A 53 -10.39 0.62 -1.72
N HIS A 54 -9.64 0.76 -2.82
CA HIS A 54 -9.70 -0.18 -3.96
C HIS A 54 -9.14 -1.57 -3.63
N LEU A 55 -8.40 -1.74 -2.54
CA LEU A 55 -8.00 -3.07 -2.03
C LEU A 55 -9.20 -3.93 -1.62
N SER A 56 -10.35 -3.31 -1.35
CA SER A 56 -11.60 -4.00 -1.03
C SER A 56 -12.54 -4.15 -2.25
N SER A 57 -12.06 -3.89 -3.48
CA SER A 57 -12.86 -4.06 -4.70
C SER A 57 -13.27 -5.52 -4.93
N GLU A 58 -14.43 -5.73 -5.55
CA GLU A 58 -14.88 -7.07 -6.00
C GLU A 58 -14.00 -7.60 -7.14
N ASP A 59 -13.50 -6.69 -7.99
CA ASP A 59 -12.62 -7.05 -9.10
C ASP A 59 -11.20 -7.36 -8.60
N MET A 60 -10.76 -8.59 -8.90
CA MET A 60 -9.43 -9.07 -8.54
C MET A 60 -8.32 -8.24 -9.20
N GLU A 61 -8.50 -7.82 -10.45
CA GLU A 61 -7.47 -7.07 -11.19
C GLU A 61 -7.29 -5.67 -10.60
N THR A 62 -8.40 -5.00 -10.29
CA THR A 62 -8.41 -3.71 -9.57
C THR A 62 -7.72 -3.83 -8.21
N ARG A 63 -7.99 -4.89 -7.43
CA ARG A 63 -7.28 -5.12 -6.15
C ARG A 63 -5.79 -5.32 -6.32
N ALA A 64 -5.39 -6.12 -7.31
CA ALA A 64 -3.97 -6.41 -7.57
C ALA A 64 -3.21 -5.14 -8.00
N MET A 65 -3.81 -4.33 -8.88
CA MET A 65 -3.20 -3.05 -9.28
C MET A 65 -3.23 -2.01 -8.16
N ALA A 66 -4.27 -1.98 -7.34
CA ALA A 66 -4.29 -1.13 -6.14
C ALA A 66 -3.16 -1.52 -5.17
N MET A 67 -2.87 -2.83 -5.04
CA MET A 67 -1.74 -3.31 -4.27
C MET A 67 -0.40 -2.83 -4.84
N GLU A 68 -0.21 -2.88 -6.15
CA GLU A 68 0.99 -2.34 -6.79
C GLU A 68 1.17 -0.84 -6.50
N CYS A 69 0.10 -0.05 -6.64
CA CYS A 69 0.12 1.38 -6.30
C CYS A 69 0.48 1.60 -4.83
N VAL A 70 -0.05 0.79 -3.91
CA VAL A 70 0.28 0.87 -2.47
C VAL A 70 1.74 0.55 -2.20
N MET A 71 2.31 -0.47 -2.87
CA MET A 71 3.72 -0.82 -2.71
C MET A 71 4.62 0.33 -3.15
N GLU A 72 4.36 0.91 -4.31
CA GLU A 72 5.13 2.03 -4.85
C GLU A 72 4.97 3.30 -4.00
N THR A 73 3.75 3.56 -3.53
CA THR A 73 3.48 4.65 -2.59
C THR A 73 4.26 4.44 -1.29
N GLY A 74 4.36 3.21 -0.79
CA GLY A 74 5.21 2.89 0.36
C GLY A 74 6.70 3.11 0.08
N TYR A 75 7.18 2.73 -1.11
CA TYR A 75 8.57 2.84 -1.48
C TYR A 75 9.03 4.31 -1.64
N PHE A 76 8.25 5.13 -2.34
CA PHE A 76 8.63 6.53 -2.63
C PHE A 76 8.02 7.55 -1.66
N GLY A 77 7.00 7.17 -0.90
CA GLY A 77 6.23 8.07 -0.06
C GLY A 77 7.01 8.58 1.15
N ARG A 78 6.84 9.88 1.43
CA ARG A 78 7.33 10.47 2.67
C ARG A 78 6.46 10.06 3.85
N LYS A 79 6.89 10.46 5.05
CA LYS A 79 6.26 10.12 6.32
C LYS A 79 4.74 10.34 6.30
N GLU A 80 4.29 11.48 5.78
CA GLU A 80 2.89 11.89 5.75
C GLU A 80 2.03 10.92 4.93
N ALA A 81 2.51 10.53 3.76
CA ALA A 81 1.85 9.57 2.87
C ALA A 81 1.74 8.18 3.51
N VAL A 82 2.82 7.70 4.13
CA VAL A 82 2.85 6.38 4.79
C VAL A 82 1.97 6.37 6.05
N GLU A 83 2.00 7.45 6.82
CA GLU A 83 1.15 7.63 8.00
C GLU A 83 -0.33 7.66 7.61
N SER A 84 -0.67 8.35 6.52
CA SER A 84 -2.02 8.37 5.95
C SER A 84 -2.48 6.97 5.55
N MET A 85 -1.64 6.15 4.89
CA MET A 85 -1.97 4.76 4.56
C MET A 85 -2.26 3.90 5.80
N ILE A 86 -1.35 3.91 6.78
CA ILE A 86 -1.45 3.03 7.96
C ILE A 86 -2.65 3.44 8.81
N ASN A 87 -2.83 4.75 9.06
CA ASN A 87 -3.97 5.26 9.81
C ASN A 87 -5.28 5.12 9.03
N GLY A 88 -5.23 5.13 7.70
CA GLY A 88 -6.34 4.83 6.79
C GLY A 88 -6.82 3.37 6.79
N GLY A 89 -6.20 2.51 7.61
CA GLY A 89 -6.59 1.12 7.74
C GLY A 89 -6.03 0.22 6.64
N LEU A 90 -4.90 0.58 6.02
CA LEU A 90 -4.21 -0.29 5.07
C LEU A 90 -3.93 -1.67 5.66
N ILE A 91 -3.32 -1.73 6.85
CA ILE A 91 -2.89 -2.99 7.47
C ILE A 91 -4.06 -3.94 7.71
N LYS A 92 -5.21 -3.41 8.14
CA LYS A 92 -6.42 -4.21 8.31
C LYS A 92 -6.86 -4.87 7.00
N ARG A 93 -6.90 -4.09 5.91
CA ARG A 93 -7.27 -4.60 4.58
C ARG A 93 -6.28 -5.63 4.05
N LEU A 94 -4.98 -5.44 4.30
CA LEU A 94 -3.95 -6.42 3.91
C LEU A 94 -4.11 -7.75 4.66
N VAL A 95 -4.40 -7.71 5.96
CA VAL A 95 -4.67 -8.92 6.75
C VAL A 95 -5.93 -9.63 6.22
N GLU A 96 -7.00 -8.89 5.92
CA GLU A 96 -8.22 -9.44 5.31
C GLU A 96 -7.96 -10.08 3.94
N LEU A 97 -7.14 -9.45 3.09
CA LEU A 97 -6.75 -10.00 1.79
C LEU A 97 -5.93 -11.28 1.93
N GLN A 98 -4.94 -11.29 2.82
CA GLN A 98 -4.12 -12.47 3.07
C GLN A 98 -4.97 -13.64 3.59
N ARG A 99 -6.00 -13.38 4.40
CA ARG A 99 -6.95 -14.39 4.88
C ARG A 99 -7.85 -14.90 3.76
N ALA A 100 -8.36 -14.02 2.90
CA ALA A 100 -9.23 -14.38 1.79
C ALA A 100 -8.54 -15.32 0.77
N GLU A 101 -7.22 -15.24 0.61
CA GLU A 101 -6.45 -16.14 -0.26
C GLU A 101 -6.31 -17.57 0.28
N VAL A 102 -6.40 -17.80 1.60
CA VAL A 102 -6.18 -19.12 2.23
C VAL A 102 -7.28 -20.15 1.84
N GLY A 103 -8.40 -19.71 1.24
CA GLY A 103 -9.55 -20.56 0.92
C GLY A 103 -9.77 -20.94 -0.56
N VAL A 104 -9.04 -20.36 -1.53
CA VAL A 104 -9.38 -20.51 -2.96
C VAL A 104 -8.37 -21.39 -3.70
N ALA A 105 -8.83 -22.56 -4.17
CA ALA A 105 -8.05 -23.54 -4.93
C ALA A 105 -7.93 -23.18 -6.42
N THR A 106 -7.39 -22.01 -6.78
CA THR A 106 -7.23 -21.61 -8.20
C THR A 106 -5.88 -20.92 -8.44
N GLU A 107 -5.35 -21.07 -9.66
CA GLU A 107 -3.97 -20.80 -10.11
C GLU A 107 -3.43 -19.35 -9.95
N ARG A 108 -4.15 -18.44 -9.29
CA ARG A 108 -3.71 -17.07 -8.98
C ARG A 108 -3.24 -16.89 -7.53
N LYS A 109 -2.69 -17.96 -6.95
CA LYS A 109 -2.46 -18.20 -5.50
C LYS A 109 -1.53 -17.27 -4.71
N HIS A 110 -0.96 -16.21 -5.31
CA HIS A 110 0.13 -15.47 -4.66
C HIS A 110 0.09 -13.94 -4.84
N ALA A 111 -1.00 -13.37 -5.36
CA ALA A 111 -1.05 -11.92 -5.59
C ALA A 111 -0.94 -11.15 -4.26
N PHE A 112 -1.61 -11.66 -3.21
CA PHE A 112 -1.67 -11.06 -1.87
C PHE A 112 -0.96 -11.89 -0.79
N ALA A 113 -0.29 -12.98 -1.18
CA ALA A 113 0.47 -13.80 -0.26
C ALA A 113 1.56 -12.97 0.42
N ASN A 114 1.59 -13.03 1.74
CA ASN A 114 2.51 -12.26 2.59
C ASN A 114 2.51 -10.75 2.28
N CYS A 115 1.38 -10.20 1.82
CA CYS A 115 1.29 -8.79 1.39
C CYS A 115 1.67 -7.80 2.49
N VAL A 116 1.38 -8.11 3.75
CA VAL A 116 1.80 -7.31 4.91
C VAL A 116 3.32 -7.28 5.04
N ALA A 117 3.98 -8.43 4.89
CA ALA A 117 5.44 -8.54 4.97
C ALA A 117 6.11 -7.86 3.77
N ARG A 118 5.56 -8.03 2.55
CA ARG A 118 6.03 -7.34 1.35
C ARG A 118 5.92 -5.82 1.49
N PHE A 119 4.82 -5.31 2.05
CA PHE A 119 4.66 -3.89 2.31
C PHE A 119 5.68 -3.38 3.35
N ALA A 120 5.89 -4.12 4.43
CA ALA A 120 6.90 -3.77 5.44
C ALA A 120 8.32 -3.75 4.83
N ALA A 121 8.67 -4.73 3.99
CA ALA A 121 9.95 -4.76 3.28
C ALA A 121 10.11 -3.56 2.32
N GLN A 122 9.07 -3.22 1.56
CA GLN A 122 9.07 -2.06 0.67
C GLN A 122 9.30 -0.74 1.42
N LEU A 123 8.74 -0.58 2.62
CA LEU A 123 9.02 0.58 3.46
C LEU A 123 10.48 0.63 3.96
N GLU A 124 11.07 -0.53 4.25
CA GLU A 124 12.46 -0.63 4.70
C GLU A 124 13.46 -0.35 3.57
N GLU A 125 13.16 -0.78 2.35
CA GLU A 125 13.99 -0.57 1.16
C GLU A 125 13.73 0.79 0.51
N GLY A 126 12.57 1.39 0.75
CA GLY A 126 12.09 2.61 0.12
C GLY A 126 12.98 3.83 0.26
N GLU A 127 12.89 4.73 -0.72
CA GLU A 127 13.64 5.98 -0.80
C GLU A 127 12.99 7.13 0.02
N GLY A 128 11.70 7.02 0.33
CA GLY A 128 10.91 8.15 0.89
C GLY A 128 11.07 8.42 2.39
N LEU A 129 11.58 7.44 3.16
CA LEU A 129 11.62 7.49 4.63
C LEU A 129 13.04 7.53 5.19
N ARG A 130 13.22 8.25 6.29
CA ARG A 130 14.45 8.21 7.10
C ARG A 130 14.54 6.91 7.89
N GLN A 131 15.74 6.47 8.23
CA GLN A 131 15.96 5.25 9.02
C GLN A 131 15.18 5.20 10.34
N ARG A 132 15.05 6.34 11.03
CA ARG A 132 14.24 6.43 12.26
C ARG A 132 12.74 6.21 11.99
N GLU A 133 12.25 6.73 10.88
CA GLU A 133 10.84 6.60 10.47
C GLU A 133 10.53 5.17 10.05
N LYS A 134 11.40 4.54 9.26
CA LYS A 134 11.30 3.12 8.88
C LYS A 134 11.12 2.22 10.11
N ARG A 135 11.97 2.41 11.14
CA ARG A 135 11.87 1.66 12.41
C ARG A 135 10.56 1.94 13.16
N ALA A 136 10.11 3.19 13.20
CA ALA A 136 8.86 3.56 13.86
C ALA A 136 7.64 2.95 13.15
N PHE A 137 7.59 3.02 11.82
CA PHE A 137 6.52 2.41 11.04
C PHE A 137 6.51 0.90 11.14
N LYS A 138 7.68 0.23 11.20
CA LYS A 138 7.72 -1.22 11.47
C LYS A 138 7.00 -1.57 12.77
N GLN A 139 7.25 -0.82 13.86
CA GLN A 139 6.55 -1.04 15.13
C GLN A 139 5.05 -0.77 15.02
N GLN A 140 4.67 0.29 14.31
CA GLN A 140 3.25 0.61 14.09
C GLN A 140 2.53 -0.48 13.30
N ILE A 141 3.17 -1.04 12.26
CA ILE A 141 2.64 -2.16 11.48
C ILE A 141 2.43 -3.38 12.39
N LEU A 142 3.42 -3.75 13.21
CA LEU A 142 3.30 -4.89 14.13
C LEU A 142 2.13 -4.70 15.13
N SER A 143 1.94 -3.49 15.65
CA SER A 143 0.77 -3.18 16.49
C SER A 143 -0.54 -3.36 15.73
N LYS A 144 -0.63 -2.80 14.53
CA LYS A 144 -1.84 -2.85 13.70
C LYS A 144 -2.18 -4.24 13.19
N VAL A 145 -1.18 -5.09 12.96
CA VAL A 145 -1.38 -6.51 12.63
C VAL A 145 -2.06 -7.22 13.79
N ARG A 146 -1.56 -7.04 15.02
CA ARG A 146 -2.16 -7.65 16.22
C ARG A 146 -3.61 -7.22 16.44
N GLU A 147 -3.93 -5.95 16.15
CA GLU A 147 -5.29 -5.41 16.23
C GLU A 147 -6.23 -5.97 15.15
N ALA A 148 -5.70 -6.30 13.96
CA ALA A 148 -6.50 -6.72 12.80
C ALA A 148 -6.71 -8.24 12.68
N CYS A 149 -5.83 -9.04 13.28
CA CYS A 149 -5.93 -10.50 13.24
C CYS A 149 -7.11 -11.01 14.08
N ALA A 150 -7.73 -12.10 13.62
CA ALA A 150 -8.85 -12.73 14.31
C ALA A 150 -8.39 -13.72 15.39
N SER A 151 -7.11 -14.12 15.37
CA SER A 151 -6.53 -15.04 16.36
C SER A 151 -5.05 -14.75 16.63
N ASP A 152 -4.57 -15.18 17.79
CA ASP A 152 -3.16 -15.09 18.17
C ASP A 152 -2.26 -15.90 17.23
N ALA A 153 -2.76 -17.03 16.72
CA ALA A 153 -2.02 -17.85 15.76
C ALA A 153 -1.78 -17.11 14.43
N GLU A 154 -2.83 -16.49 13.87
CA GLU A 154 -2.73 -15.68 12.65
C GLU A 154 -1.79 -14.48 12.85
N SER A 155 -1.95 -13.77 13.98
CA SER A 155 -1.07 -12.68 14.38
C SER A 155 0.39 -13.12 14.48
N ALA A 156 0.67 -14.23 15.14
CA ALA A 156 2.04 -14.76 15.27
C ALA A 156 2.65 -15.11 13.91
N THR A 157 1.88 -15.72 13.01
CA THR A 157 2.35 -16.03 11.65
C THR A 157 2.71 -14.75 10.88
N ILE A 158 1.81 -13.77 10.82
CA ILE A 158 2.05 -12.53 10.06
C ILE A 158 3.19 -11.72 10.70
N VAL A 159 3.26 -11.62 12.03
CA VAL A 159 4.36 -10.96 12.74
C VAL A 159 5.70 -11.63 12.43
N ALA A 160 5.77 -12.96 12.44
CA ALA A 160 6.98 -13.69 12.08
C ALA A 160 7.39 -13.40 10.62
N GLN A 161 6.43 -13.35 9.70
CA GLN A 161 6.68 -12.97 8.30
C GLN A 161 7.19 -11.52 8.17
N VAL A 162 6.67 -10.56 8.92
CA VAL A 162 7.15 -9.16 8.88
C VAL A 162 8.54 -9.01 9.49
N LEU A 163 8.87 -9.80 10.51
CA LEU A 163 10.19 -9.76 11.15
C LEU A 163 11.27 -10.48 10.35
N TRP A 164 10.93 -11.62 9.73
CA TRP A 164 11.89 -12.56 9.14
C TRP A 164 11.67 -12.90 7.66
N GLY A 165 10.53 -12.50 7.09
CA GLY A 165 10.10 -12.90 5.74
C GLY A 165 10.79 -12.18 4.58
N SER A 166 11.82 -11.37 4.83
CA SER A 166 12.63 -10.74 3.76
C SER A 166 13.69 -11.69 3.14
N SER A 167 13.58 -13.02 3.33
CA SER A 167 14.55 -14.00 2.81
C SER A 167 13.93 -15.22 2.10
N ALA A 168 12.79 -15.06 1.42
CA ALA A 168 12.24 -16.09 0.54
C ALA A 168 12.04 -15.56 -0.88
#